data_AF-A0A7X5XTD4-F1
#
_entry.id   AF-A0A7X5XTD4-F1
#
_cell.length_a   1.000
_cell.length_b   1.000
_cell.length_c   1.000
_cell.angle_alpha   90.00
_cell.angle_beta   90.00
_cell.angle_gamma   90.00
#
_symmetry.space_group_name_H-M   'P 1'
#
loop_
_entity.id
_entity.type
_entity.pdbx_description
1 polymer ?
#
loop_
_entity_poly.entity_id
_entity_poly.type
_entity_poly.pdbx_seq_one_letter_code
_entity_poly.pdbx_strand_id
1 'polypeptide(L)'
;MTGQSGSENRQRQIVRSTRWDEQEFAQLQAIAAYSACSEAEVLRRLVRRANKQIVVSRDLVRAVRQLGNNVNQIARRMNSNEQVRSDELLEAYRELLHAVKIAKS
;
A
#
# COMPACT_ATOMS: atom_id res chain seq x y z
N MET A 1 22.42 -11.12 -39.97
CA MET A 1 21.72 -11.79 -38.85
C MET A 1 22.75 -12.08 -37.78
N THR A 2 22.64 -11.82 -36.49
CA THR A 2 21.65 -11.22 -35.57
C THR A 2 22.36 -11.23 -34.21
N GLY A 3 22.27 -10.17 -33.41
CA GLY A 3 22.85 -10.18 -32.07
C GLY A 3 23.14 -8.82 -31.45
N GLN A 4 22.31 -7.80 -31.71
CA GLN A 4 22.28 -6.64 -30.83
C GLN A 4 21.70 -7.12 -29.49
N SER A 5 22.55 -7.47 -28.54
CA SER A 5 22.16 -7.54 -27.14
C SER A 5 21.81 -6.12 -26.72
N GLY A 6 20.51 -5.81 -26.74
CA GLY A 6 19.98 -4.58 -26.19
C GLY A 6 20.55 -4.42 -24.79
N SER A 7 21.32 -3.35 -24.58
CA SER A 7 21.74 -2.91 -23.27
C SER A 7 20.46 -2.61 -22.49
N GLU A 8 20.04 -3.59 -21.69
CA GLU A 8 18.93 -3.47 -20.77
C GLU A 8 19.26 -2.26 -19.87
N ASN A 9 18.59 -1.14 -20.14
CA ASN A 9 18.74 0.10 -19.39
C ASN A 9 18.29 -0.19 -17.96
N ARG A 10 19.22 -0.64 -17.10
CA ARG A 10 19.02 -0.79 -15.65
C ARG A 10 18.80 0.59 -15.06
N GLN A 11 17.60 1.11 -15.23
CA GLN A 11 17.12 2.28 -14.52
C GLN A 11 17.19 1.96 -13.02
N ARG A 12 18.17 2.57 -12.35
CA ARG A 12 18.42 2.63 -10.88
C ARG A 12 19.42 1.61 -10.36
N GLN A 13 20.71 1.89 -10.54
CA GLN A 13 21.79 1.17 -9.86
C GLN A 13 22.60 2.07 -8.91
N ILE A 14 21.96 3.06 -8.25
CA ILE A 14 22.61 3.78 -7.14
C ILE A 14 22.36 2.96 -5.88
N VAL A 15 23.38 2.22 -5.45
CA VAL A 15 23.40 1.54 -4.15
C VAL A 15 24.15 2.43 -3.17
N ARG A 16 23.53 2.72 -2.02
CA ARG A 16 24.16 3.45 -0.92
C ARG A 16 24.19 2.53 0.31
N SER A 17 25.38 2.29 0.84
CA SER A 17 25.53 1.59 2.12
C SER A 17 25.36 2.58 3.27
N THR A 18 24.76 2.10 4.35
CA THR A 18 24.59 2.83 5.61
C THR A 18 24.95 1.88 6.75
N ARG A 19 25.52 2.40 7.83
CA ARG A 19 25.81 1.63 9.05
C ARG A 19 24.66 1.85 10.02
N TRP A 20 24.30 0.79 10.72
CA TRP A 20 23.19 0.76 11.68
C TRP A 20 23.69 0.07 12.94
N ASP A 21 23.23 0.53 14.09
CA ASP A 21 23.25 -0.30 15.28
C ASP A 21 22.06 -1.29 15.29
N GLU A 22 22.06 -2.22 16.25
CA GLU A 22 21.04 -3.25 16.35
C GLU A 22 19.65 -2.67 16.64
N GLN A 23 19.57 -1.61 17.44
CA GLN A 23 18.31 -0.99 17.84
C GLN A 23 17.68 -0.22 16.69
N GLU A 24 18.47 0.56 15.94
CA GLU A 24 18.04 1.30 14.77
C GLU A 24 17.54 0.34 13.67
N PHE A 25 18.24 -0.79 13.48
CA PHE A 25 17.82 -1.80 12.51
C PHE A 25 16.52 -2.50 12.93
N ALA A 26 16.35 -2.82 14.21
CA ALA A 26 15.10 -3.39 14.74
C ALA A 26 13.92 -2.42 14.55
N GLN A 27 14.13 -1.12 14.74
CA GLN A 27 13.09 -0.10 14.47
C GLN A 27 12.70 -0.06 12.99
N LEU A 28 13.67 -0.12 12.09
CA LEU A 28 13.41 -0.18 10.65
C LEU A 28 12.58 -1.42 10.27
N GLN A 29 12.91 -2.58 10.84
CA GLN A 29 12.15 -3.81 10.64
C GLN A 29 10.71 -3.70 11.16
N ALA A 30 10.53 -3.10 12.34
CA ALA A 30 9.19 -2.89 12.90
C ALA A 30 8.31 -2.03 12.00
N ILE A 31 8.87 -0.95 11.43
CA ILE A 31 8.17 -0.06 10.49
C ILE A 31 7.84 -0.80 9.18
N ALA A 32 8.80 -1.57 8.66
CA ALA A 32 8.61 -2.38 7.45
C ALA A 32 7.48 -3.42 7.65
N ALA A 33 7.47 -4.12 8.79
CA ALA A 33 6.45 -5.10 9.15
C ALA A 33 5.07 -4.45 9.29
N TYR A 34 4.98 -3.31 9.99
CA TYR A 34 3.74 -2.55 10.18
C TYR A 34 3.10 -2.15 8.85
N SER A 35 3.92 -1.79 7.86
CA SER A 35 3.45 -1.29 6.56
C SER A 35 3.48 -2.30 5.41
N ALA A 36 3.85 -3.56 5.69
CA ALA A 36 3.96 -4.62 4.68
C ALA A 36 4.85 -4.25 3.48
N CYS A 37 5.90 -3.47 3.71
CA CYS A 37 6.86 -3.09 2.67
C CYS A 37 8.26 -3.53 3.08
N SER A 38 9.18 -3.55 2.13
CA SER A 38 10.58 -3.87 2.44
C SER A 38 11.26 -2.71 3.16
N GLU A 39 12.30 -3.00 3.93
CA GLU A 39 13.13 -2.02 4.63
C GLU A 39 13.68 -0.98 3.64
N ALA A 40 14.10 -1.42 2.46
CA ALA A 40 14.56 -0.54 1.39
C ALA A 40 13.47 0.44 0.93
N GLU A 41 12.21 0.01 0.88
CA GLU A 41 11.10 0.88 0.51
C GLU A 41 10.75 1.88 1.62
N VAL A 42 10.81 1.45 2.88
CA VAL A 42 10.70 2.36 4.04
C VAL A 42 11.76 3.47 3.94
N LEU A 43 13.03 3.11 3.71
CA LEU A 43 14.11 4.08 3.58
C LEU A 43 13.90 5.04 2.40
N ARG A 44 13.44 4.56 1.24
CA ARG A 44 13.14 5.42 0.10
C ARG A 44 12.05 6.45 0.42
N ARG A 45 11.03 6.05 1.17
CA ARG A 45 9.92 6.94 1.60
C ARG A 45 10.38 7.97 2.62
N LEU A 46 11.26 7.59 3.56
CA LEU A 46 11.83 8.49 4.57
C LEU A 46 12.84 9.49 3.97
N VAL A 47 13.69 9.05 3.03
CA VAL A 47 14.75 9.89 2.44
C VAL A 47 14.21 10.87 1.40
N ARG A 48 13.03 10.63 0.81
CA ARG A 48 12.39 11.56 -0.14
C ARG A 48 11.97 12.86 0.58
N ARG A 49 12.90 13.83 0.58
CA ARG A 49 12.83 15.16 1.23
C ARG A 49 11.57 16.01 0.94
N ALA A 50 10.76 15.69 -0.07
CA ALA A 50 9.66 16.56 -0.47
C ALA A 50 8.38 16.38 0.36
N ASN A 51 8.11 15.19 0.91
CA ASN A 51 6.94 14.93 1.75
C ASN A 51 7.27 13.76 2.68
N LYS A 52 7.06 13.92 3.99
CA LYS A 52 7.03 12.78 4.92
C LYS A 52 5.91 11.85 4.47
N GLN A 53 6.22 10.87 3.63
CA GLN A 53 5.20 9.96 3.12
C GLN A 53 4.71 9.10 4.28
N ILE A 54 3.40 9.12 4.50
CA ILE A 54 2.77 8.34 5.57
C ILE A 54 3.07 6.87 5.32
N VAL A 55 3.67 6.24 6.32
CA VAL A 55 3.94 4.80 6.35
C VAL A 55 2.65 4.15 6.88
N VAL A 56 1.76 3.82 5.94
CA VAL A 56 0.39 3.37 6.25
C VAL A 56 0.40 1.95 6.79
N SER A 57 -0.42 1.64 7.80
CA SER A 57 -0.63 0.28 8.29
C SER A 57 -1.05 -0.68 7.18
N ARG A 58 -0.49 -1.89 7.16
CA ARG A 58 -0.93 -3.00 6.31
C ARG A 58 -2.42 -3.26 6.45
N ASP A 59 -2.90 -3.23 7.69
CA ASP A 59 -4.28 -3.59 8.00
C ASP A 59 -5.24 -2.50 7.51
N LEU A 60 -4.83 -1.24 7.59
CA LEU A 60 -5.57 -0.13 6.99
C LEU A 60 -5.63 -0.26 5.47
N VAL A 61 -4.51 -0.55 4.81
CA VAL A 61 -4.48 -0.78 3.35
C VAL A 61 -5.40 -1.93 2.96
N ARG A 62 -5.38 -3.04 3.72
CA ARG A 62 -6.25 -4.20 3.47
C ARG A 62 -7.73 -3.84 3.63
N ALA A 63 -8.09 -3.14 4.70
CA ALA A 63 -9.47 -2.72 4.96
C ALA A 63 -10.00 -1.78 3.87
N VAL A 64 -9.21 -0.78 3.48
CA VAL A 64 -9.57 0.15 2.40
C VAL A 64 -9.70 -0.56 1.05
N ARG A 65 -8.83 -1.54 0.75
CA ARG A 65 -8.93 -2.32 -0.49
C ARG A 65 -10.21 -3.14 -0.55
N GLN A 66 -10.61 -3.76 0.55
CA GLN A 66 -11.85 -4.53 0.62
C GLN A 66 -13.07 -3.64 0.36
N LEU A 67 -13.13 -2.49 1.05
CA LEU A 67 -14.16 -1.47 0.83
C LEU A 67 -14.22 -1.03 -0.64
N GLY A 68 -13.06 -0.71 -1.23
CA GLY A 68 -12.98 -0.27 -2.63
C GLY A 68 -13.48 -1.33 -3.62
N ASN A 69 -13.17 -2.61 -3.39
CA ASN A 69 -13.66 -3.70 -4.21
C ASN A 69 -15.19 -3.80 -4.16
N ASN A 70 -15.78 -3.70 -2.97
CA ASN A 70 -17.23 -3.81 -2.79
C ASN A 70 -17.97 -2.61 -3.39
N VAL A 71 -17.48 -1.39 -3.14
CA VAL A 71 -18.02 -0.17 -3.77
C VAL A 71 -17.94 -0.25 -5.29
N ASN A 72 -16.84 -0.76 -5.85
CA ASN A 72 -16.70 -0.92 -7.30
C ASN A 72 -17.66 -2.00 -7.86
N GLN A 73 -17.94 -3.06 -7.12
CA GLN A 73 -18.96 -4.05 -7.52
C GLN A 73 -20.36 -3.42 -7.53
N ILE A 74 -20.71 -2.66 -6.50
CA ILE A 74 -21.98 -1.93 -6.42
C ILE A 74 -22.11 -0.97 -7.61
N ALA A 75 -21.07 -0.17 -7.89
CA ALA A 75 -21.07 0.77 -9.01
C ALA A 75 -21.27 0.06 -10.36
N ARG A 76 -20.61 -1.09 -10.58
CA ARG A 76 -20.79 -1.88 -11.80
C ARG A 76 -22.23 -2.39 -11.97
N ARG A 77 -22.86 -2.84 -10.88
CA ARG A 77 -24.27 -3.29 -10.91
C ARG A 77 -25.24 -2.15 -11.18
N MET A 78 -25.03 -0.99 -10.56
CA MET A 78 -25.81 0.20 -10.87
C MET A 78 -25.71 0.58 -12.35
N ASN A 79 -24.49 0.49 -12.91
CA ASN A 79 -24.25 0.78 -14.32
C ASN A 79 -24.85 -0.27 -15.27
N SER A 80 -25.03 -1.52 -14.81
CA SER A 80 -25.73 -2.57 -15.56
C SER A 80 -27.25 -2.58 -15.35
N ASN A 81 -27.80 -1.58 -14.64
CA ASN A 81 -29.22 -1.49 -14.28
C ASN A 81 -29.71 -2.68 -13.41
N GLU A 82 -28.78 -3.38 -12.76
CA GLU A 82 -29.09 -4.44 -11.81
C GLU A 82 -29.55 -3.83 -10.47
N GLN A 83 -30.43 -4.55 -9.78
CA GLN A 83 -30.91 -4.12 -8.48
C GLN A 83 -29.80 -4.27 -7.43
N VAL A 84 -29.34 -3.14 -6.88
CA VAL A 84 -28.45 -3.13 -5.71
C VAL A 84 -29.27 -3.38 -4.46
N ARG A 85 -28.88 -4.38 -3.67
CA ARG A 85 -29.60 -4.71 -2.44
C ARG A 85 -29.11 -3.86 -1.26
N SER A 86 -30.01 -3.57 -0.32
CA SER A 86 -29.69 -2.71 0.83
C SER A 86 -28.65 -3.33 1.78
N ASP A 87 -28.51 -4.66 1.82
CA ASP A 87 -27.51 -5.35 2.62
C ASP A 87 -26.08 -5.12 2.10
N GLU A 88 -25.90 -4.98 0.78
CA GLU A 88 -24.60 -4.70 0.18
C GLU A 88 -24.11 -3.28 0.53
N LEU A 89 -25.02 -2.31 0.54
CA LEU A 89 -24.72 -0.94 0.99
C LEU A 89 -24.38 -0.90 2.48
N LEU A 90 -25.12 -1.65 3.31
CA LEU A 90 -24.84 -1.76 4.74
C LEU A 90 -23.48 -2.40 5.00
N GLU A 91 -23.08 -3.41 4.22
CA GLU A 91 -21.79 -4.06 4.37
C GLU A 91 -20.63 -3.11 3.99
N ALA A 92 -20.75 -2.40 2.87
CA ALA A 92 -19.76 -1.37 2.50
C ALA A 92 -19.65 -0.29 3.59
N TYR A 93 -20.78 0.11 4.20
CA TYR A 93 -20.77 1.07 5.31
C TYR A 93 -20.05 0.52 6.56
N ARG A 94 -20.25 -0.75 6.91
CA ARG A 94 -19.53 -1.40 8.02
C ARG A 94 -18.03 -1.48 7.76
N GLU A 95 -17.63 -1.83 6.54
CA GLU A 95 -16.22 -1.87 6.15
C GLU A 95 -15.56 -0.49 6.23
N LEU A 96 -16.29 0.57 5.85
CA LEU A 96 -15.84 1.95 6.05
C LEU A 96 -15.64 2.27 7.54
N LEU A 97 -16.61 1.96 8.39
CA LEU A 97 -16.49 2.18 9.84
C LEU A 97 -15.32 1.40 10.44
N HIS A 98 -15.07 0.18 9.96
CA HIS A 98 -13.93 -0.63 10.38
C HIS A 98 -12.59 0.02 9.97
N ALA A 99 -12.46 0.47 8.72
CA ALA A 99 -11.26 1.16 8.24
C ALA A 99 -10.99 2.45 9.05
N VAL A 100 -12.04 3.21 9.38
CA VAL A 100 -11.92 4.42 10.22
C VAL A 100 -11.44 4.10 11.63
N LYS A 101 -11.85 2.96 12.22
CA LYS A 101 -11.35 2.54 13.53
C LYS A 101 -9.85 2.23 13.49
N ILE A 102 -9.40 1.50 12.47
CA ILE A 102 -7.96 1.19 12.29
C ILE A 102 -7.15 2.47 12.07
N ALA A 103 -7.70 3.46 11.36
CA ALA A 103 -7.00 4.73 11.13
C ALA A 103 -6.85 5.59 12.40
N LYS A 104 -7.64 5.34 13.44
CA LYS A 104 -7.62 6.08 14.71
C LYS A 104 -6.81 5.40 15.83
N SER A 105 -6.47 4.12 15.65
CA SER A 105 -5.64 3.33 16.56
C SER A 105 -4.16 3.45 16.22
#